data_AF-A0A371M4Q9-F1
#
_entry.id   AF-A0A371M4Q9-F1
#
_cell.length_a   1.000
_cell.length_b   1.000
_cell.length_c   1.000
_cell.angle_alpha   90.00
_cell.angle_beta   90.00
_cell.angle_gamma   90.00
#
_symmetry.space_group_name_H-M   'P 1'
#
loop_
_entity.id
_entity.type
_entity.pdbx_description
1 polymer ?
#
loop_
_entity_poly.entity_id
_entity_poly.type
_entity_poly.pdbx_seq_one_letter_code
_entity_poly.pdbx_strand_id
1 'polypeptide(L)'
;MSEDPFGDLDAAMGSGESASEPESEPEPEGADANDAAESEVEPESEPLDEIDPRERPAFEFDETVHKALYVLEAVADEFDDIITYDVERELTRDHGLKGVTKSELHNAALAVATEHPEEIVERVLEQRGVDNDESSE
;
A
#
# COMPACT_ATOMS: atom_id res chain seq x y z
N MET A 1 27.70 -0.31 49.07
CA MET A 1 27.00 -1.50 48.56
C MET A 1 25.99 -0.95 47.59
N SER A 2 26.24 -1.17 46.31
CA SER A 2 25.38 -0.70 45.23
C SER A 2 24.66 -1.96 44.74
N GLU A 3 23.42 -2.16 45.19
CA GLU A 3 22.55 -3.20 44.65
C GLU A 3 22.20 -2.82 43.21
N ASP A 4 22.68 -3.61 42.27
CA ASP A 4 22.30 -3.53 40.86
C ASP A 4 20.89 -4.15 40.70
N PRO A 5 19.87 -3.36 40.34
CA PRO A 5 18.48 -3.83 40.28
C PRO A 5 18.20 -4.75 39.07
N PHE A 6 19.17 -4.97 38.18
CA PHE A 6 19.00 -5.80 36.98
C PHE A 6 19.76 -7.15 37.02
N GLY A 7 20.48 -7.44 38.11
CA GLY A 7 21.29 -8.67 38.23
C GLY A 7 20.51 -9.98 38.18
N ASP A 8 19.22 -9.98 38.52
CA ASP A 8 18.36 -11.18 38.50
C ASP A 8 17.75 -11.48 37.12
N LEU A 9 17.83 -10.57 36.14
CA LEU A 9 17.28 -10.78 34.79
C LEU A 9 18.20 -11.63 33.90
N ASP A 10 19.51 -11.53 34.09
CA ASP A 10 20.51 -12.28 33.34
C ASP A 10 20.41 -13.79 33.63
N ALA A 11 20.08 -14.15 34.86
CA ALA A 11 19.87 -15.54 35.28
C ALA A 11 18.58 -16.19 34.72
N ALA A 12 17.59 -15.38 34.31
CA ALA A 12 16.34 -15.86 33.72
C ALA A 12 16.45 -16.06 32.19
N MET A 13 17.41 -15.42 31.53
CA MET A 13 17.65 -15.53 30.09
C MET A 13 18.71 -16.60 29.80
N GLY A 14 18.43 -17.81 30.28
CA GLY A 14 19.27 -19.00 30.21
C GLY A 14 20.12 -19.10 28.95
N SER A 15 21.43 -19.13 29.21
CA SER A 15 22.50 -19.52 28.30
C SER A 15 22.14 -20.78 27.49
N GLY A 16 22.14 -20.63 26.17
CA GLY A 16 22.00 -21.71 25.19
C GLY A 16 22.87 -21.40 23.98
N GLU A 17 24.18 -21.58 24.13
CA GLU A 17 25.16 -21.43 23.06
C GLU A 17 25.22 -22.69 22.16
N SER A 18 25.36 -22.45 20.85
CA SER A 18 25.82 -23.34 19.77
C SER A 18 24.87 -24.45 19.24
N ALA A 19 24.44 -24.34 17.98
CA ALA A 19 25.15 -24.91 16.83
C ALA A 19 24.29 -24.99 15.55
N SER A 20 24.95 -24.73 14.41
CA SER A 20 24.69 -25.26 13.06
C SER A 20 23.61 -24.62 12.18
N GLU A 21 24.10 -23.85 11.19
CA GLU A 21 23.52 -23.75 9.84
C GLU A 21 23.27 -25.15 9.23
N PRO A 22 22.21 -25.28 8.42
CA PRO A 22 22.46 -25.43 6.99
C PRO A 22 21.61 -24.51 6.10
N GLU A 23 22.22 -24.10 4.99
CA GLU A 23 21.57 -23.63 3.75
C GLU A 23 20.38 -24.53 3.36
N SER A 24 19.26 -23.91 3.00
CA SER A 24 18.29 -24.44 2.03
C SER A 24 17.40 -23.31 1.54
N GLU A 25 17.73 -22.80 0.36
CA GLU A 25 16.88 -22.00 -0.50
C GLU A 25 15.73 -22.88 -1.01
N PRO A 26 14.45 -22.47 -0.87
CA PRO A 26 13.40 -22.99 -1.72
C PRO A 26 13.22 -22.06 -2.93
N GLU A 27 13.45 -22.63 -4.12
CA GLU A 27 13.02 -22.09 -5.41
C GLU A 27 11.53 -21.68 -5.38
N PRO A 28 11.12 -20.69 -6.20
CA PRO A 28 9.72 -20.35 -6.38
C PRO A 28 9.01 -21.48 -7.14
N GLU A 29 8.33 -22.36 -6.41
CA GLU A 29 7.40 -23.30 -7.02
C GLU A 29 6.22 -22.53 -7.63
N GLY A 30 6.16 -22.60 -8.95
CA GLY A 30 4.97 -23.10 -9.63
C GLY A 30 3.78 -22.14 -9.67
N ALA A 31 3.58 -21.57 -10.85
CA ALA A 31 2.29 -21.07 -11.29
C ALA A 31 1.20 -22.15 -11.09
N ASP A 32 0.35 -21.99 -10.09
CA ASP A 32 -0.95 -22.66 -10.05
C ASP A 32 -1.95 -21.77 -10.80
N ALA A 33 -1.91 -21.93 -12.12
CA ALA A 33 -3.06 -21.64 -12.95
C ALA A 33 -4.09 -22.75 -12.70
N ASN A 34 -5.05 -22.50 -11.81
CA ASN A 34 -6.27 -23.26 -11.82
C ASN A 34 -7.49 -22.35 -11.64
N ASP A 35 -8.10 -22.14 -12.79
CA ASP A 35 -9.49 -21.84 -13.03
C ASP A 35 -10.40 -22.59 -12.05
N ALA A 36 -11.10 -21.84 -11.21
CA ALA A 36 -12.29 -22.30 -10.54
C ALA A 36 -13.31 -21.15 -10.60
N ALA A 37 -14.18 -21.24 -11.60
CA ALA A 37 -15.39 -20.46 -11.70
C ALA A 37 -16.23 -20.61 -10.43
N GLU A 38 -16.13 -19.65 -9.52
CA GLU A 38 -17.07 -19.49 -8.42
C GLU A 38 -18.13 -18.47 -8.81
N SER A 39 -19.25 -19.03 -9.28
CA SER A 39 -20.63 -18.55 -9.16
C SER A 39 -20.80 -17.05 -8.90
N GLU A 40 -21.18 -16.32 -9.95
CA GLU A 40 -21.78 -14.99 -9.86
C GLU A 40 -23.04 -15.07 -8.98
N VAL A 41 -22.88 -14.83 -7.68
CA VAL A 41 -23.97 -14.36 -6.83
C VAL A 41 -24.01 -12.86 -7.06
N GLU A 42 -24.83 -12.41 -8.01
CA GLU A 42 -25.23 -11.00 -8.07
C GLU A 42 -25.74 -10.62 -6.68
N PRO A 43 -25.09 -9.71 -5.94
CA PRO A 43 -25.72 -9.19 -4.74
C PRO A 43 -26.99 -8.49 -5.21
N GLU A 44 -28.15 -8.99 -4.77
CA GLU A 44 -29.40 -8.25 -4.87
C GLU A 44 -29.11 -6.85 -4.30
N SER A 45 -29.03 -5.88 -5.20
CA SER A 45 -28.86 -4.48 -4.84
C SER A 45 -30.15 -4.08 -4.14
N GLU A 46 -30.16 -4.24 -2.81
CA GLU A 46 -31.19 -3.66 -1.95
C GLU A 46 -31.32 -2.18 -2.35
N PRO A 47 -32.54 -1.62 -2.39
CA PRO A 47 -32.71 -0.22 -2.75
C PRO A 47 -31.84 0.57 -1.78
N LEU A 48 -30.76 1.16 -2.30
CA LEU A 48 -29.95 2.11 -1.57
C LEU A 48 -30.94 3.21 -1.17
N ASP A 49 -31.42 3.17 0.08
CA ASP A 49 -31.88 4.37 0.75
C ASP A 49 -30.86 5.49 0.41
N GLU A 50 -31.31 6.74 0.30
CA GLU A 50 -30.45 7.90 0.03
C GLU A 50 -29.44 8.09 1.18
N ILE A 51 -28.46 7.19 1.28
CA ILE A 51 -27.35 7.20 2.21
C ILE A 51 -26.40 8.25 1.65
N ASP A 52 -26.01 9.20 2.51
CA ASP A 52 -25.09 10.27 2.15
C ASP A 52 -23.81 9.64 1.56
N PRO A 53 -23.36 10.03 0.35
CA PRO A 53 -22.14 9.51 -0.26
C PRO A 53 -20.88 9.75 0.59
N ARG A 54 -20.94 10.61 1.62
CA ARG A 54 -19.86 10.79 2.58
C ARG A 54 -19.74 9.68 3.62
N GLU A 55 -20.76 8.83 3.76
CA GLU A 55 -20.82 7.80 4.79
C GLU A 55 -20.44 6.41 4.29
N ARG A 56 -20.17 6.25 2.98
CA ARG A 56 -19.84 4.96 2.37
C ARG A 56 -18.78 5.10 1.28
N PRO A 57 -18.07 4.02 0.94
CA PRO A 57 -17.16 3.99 -0.20
C PRO A 57 -17.87 4.28 -1.53
N ALA A 58 -17.12 4.81 -2.49
CA ALA A 58 -17.57 5.08 -3.85
C ALA A 58 -17.84 3.79 -4.66
N PHE A 59 -17.16 2.70 -4.34
CA PHE A 59 -17.29 1.38 -4.95
C PHE A 59 -16.95 0.28 -3.94
N GLU A 60 -17.43 -0.94 -4.17
CA GLU A 60 -17.16 -2.07 -3.28
C GLU A 60 -15.75 -2.64 -3.48
N PHE A 61 -15.19 -3.23 -2.43
CA PHE A 61 -13.83 -3.79 -2.50
C PHE A 61 -13.71 -4.92 -3.54
N ASP A 62 -14.76 -5.72 -3.71
CA ASP A 62 -14.78 -6.87 -4.64
C ASP A 62 -14.75 -6.43 -6.12
N GLU A 63 -15.01 -5.15 -6.42
CA GLU A 63 -14.85 -4.59 -7.76
C GLU A 63 -13.37 -4.35 -8.13
N THR A 64 -12.45 -4.45 -7.16
CA THR A 64 -11.04 -4.13 -7.36
C THR A 64 -10.23 -5.33 -7.83
N VAL A 65 -9.20 -5.06 -8.63
CA VAL A 65 -8.21 -6.06 -9.05
C VAL A 65 -6.87 -5.74 -8.42
N HIS A 66 -6.28 -6.73 -7.72
CA HIS A 66 -4.96 -6.59 -7.14
C HIS A 66 -3.88 -6.56 -8.24
N LYS A 67 -3.05 -5.50 -8.24
CA LYS A 67 -1.91 -5.35 -9.15
C LYS A 67 -0.62 -5.11 -8.36
N ALA A 68 0.39 -5.93 -8.61
CA ALA A 68 1.72 -5.72 -8.07
C ALA A 68 2.47 -4.66 -8.91
N LEU A 69 2.99 -3.63 -8.24
CA LEU A 69 3.82 -2.58 -8.84
C LEU A 69 5.27 -2.71 -8.35
N TYR A 70 6.24 -2.49 -9.24
CA TYR A 70 7.65 -2.44 -8.88
C TYR A 70 8.00 -1.02 -8.44
N VAL A 71 8.18 -0.84 -7.14
CA VAL A 71 8.52 0.45 -6.53
C VAL A 71 9.70 0.26 -5.57
N LEU A 72 10.47 1.32 -5.36
CA LEU A 72 11.45 1.35 -4.29
C LEU A 72 10.73 1.46 -2.94
N GLU A 73 11.22 0.77 -1.92
CA GLU A 73 10.62 0.78 -0.56
C GLU A 73 10.40 2.20 -0.05
N ALA A 74 11.42 3.06 -0.13
CA ALA A 74 11.31 4.45 0.30
C ALA A 74 10.21 5.25 -0.45
N VAL A 75 9.94 4.92 -1.72
CA VAL A 75 8.89 5.57 -2.51
C VAL A 75 7.51 5.04 -2.11
N ALA A 76 7.40 3.75 -1.79
CA ALA A 76 6.17 3.15 -1.30
C ALA A 76 5.78 3.72 0.07
N ASP A 77 6.75 3.83 0.99
CA ASP A 77 6.54 4.37 2.33
C ASP A 77 6.11 5.84 2.27
N GLU A 78 6.80 6.65 1.46
CA GLU A 78 6.45 8.07 1.27
C GLU A 78 5.04 8.23 0.68
N PHE A 79 4.66 7.38 -0.27
CA PHE A 79 3.31 7.38 -0.82
C PHE A 79 2.26 7.00 0.24
N ASP A 80 2.46 5.94 1.02
CA ASP A 80 1.54 5.52 2.07
C ASP A 80 1.39 6.61 3.17
N ASP A 81 2.48 7.29 3.52
CA ASP A 81 2.46 8.40 4.48
C ASP A 81 1.66 9.61 3.96
N ILE A 82 1.90 10.06 2.73
CA ILE A 82 1.18 11.19 2.12
C ILE A 82 -0.32 10.86 2.01
N ILE A 83 -0.65 9.66 1.53
CA ILE A 83 -2.05 9.23 1.37
C ILE A 83 -2.77 9.21 2.73
N THR A 84 -2.12 8.70 3.78
CA THR A 84 -2.75 8.57 5.11
C THR A 84 -2.82 9.91 5.85
N TYR A 85 -1.70 10.63 5.92
CA TYR A 85 -1.58 11.79 6.81
C TYR A 85 -1.98 13.11 6.18
N ASP A 86 -1.89 13.24 4.86
CA ASP A 86 -2.30 14.45 4.16
C ASP A 86 -3.67 14.25 3.49
N VAL A 87 -3.78 13.29 2.58
CA VAL A 87 -4.99 13.12 1.74
C VAL A 87 -6.19 12.62 2.54
N GLU A 88 -6.10 11.46 3.20
CA GLU A 88 -7.22 10.90 3.97
C GLU A 88 -7.63 11.83 5.12
N ARG A 89 -6.65 12.47 5.76
CA ARG A 89 -6.88 13.45 6.81
C ARG A 89 -7.67 14.65 6.28
N GLU A 90 -7.32 15.20 5.11
CA GLU A 90 -8.05 16.30 4.47
C GLU A 90 -9.49 15.88 4.12
N LEU A 91 -9.66 14.73 3.48
CA LEU A 91 -10.98 14.18 3.13
C LEU A 91 -11.86 14.00 4.38
N THR A 92 -11.29 13.50 5.48
CA THR A 92 -12.04 13.26 6.70
C THR A 92 -12.36 14.57 7.45
N ARG A 93 -11.39 15.48 7.58
CA ARG A 93 -11.55 16.68 8.41
C ARG A 93 -12.26 17.82 7.70
N ASP A 94 -11.94 18.03 6.43
CA ASP A 94 -12.40 19.22 5.69
C ASP A 94 -13.62 18.88 4.84
N HIS A 95 -13.72 17.64 4.36
CA HIS A 95 -14.85 17.17 3.55
C HIS A 95 -15.84 16.27 4.28
N GLY A 96 -15.49 15.82 5.49
CA GLY A 96 -16.36 15.00 6.33
C GLY A 96 -16.61 13.59 5.80
N LEU A 97 -15.77 13.10 4.88
CA LEU A 97 -15.87 11.73 4.38
C LEU A 97 -15.44 10.76 5.47
N LYS A 98 -16.24 9.70 5.68
CA LYS A 98 -15.95 8.61 6.61
C LYS A 98 -15.82 7.33 5.82
N GLY A 99 -14.98 6.42 6.32
CA GLY A 99 -14.83 5.10 5.72
C GLY A 99 -14.19 5.13 4.33
N VAL A 100 -13.37 6.15 4.04
CA VAL A 100 -12.54 6.19 2.83
C VAL A 100 -11.63 4.97 2.83
N THR A 101 -11.72 4.15 1.79
CA THR A 101 -10.95 2.90 1.71
C THR A 101 -9.59 3.12 1.06
N LYS A 102 -8.61 2.26 1.38
CA LYS A 102 -7.30 2.28 0.70
C LYS A 102 -7.44 2.09 -0.82
N SER A 103 -8.41 1.28 -1.25
CA SER A 103 -8.70 1.06 -2.67
C SER A 103 -9.19 2.32 -3.39
N GLU A 104 -10.04 3.14 -2.76
CA GLU A 104 -10.47 4.42 -3.33
C GLU A 104 -9.31 5.40 -3.48
N LEU A 105 -8.46 5.49 -2.46
CA LEU A 105 -7.29 6.37 -2.47
C LEU A 105 -6.29 5.93 -3.56
N HIS A 106 -6.01 4.63 -3.66
CA HIS A 106 -5.16 4.09 -4.72
C HIS A 106 -5.74 4.31 -6.12
N ASN A 107 -7.04 4.08 -6.29
CA ASN A 107 -7.70 4.26 -7.58
C ASN A 107 -7.68 5.73 -8.00
N ALA A 108 -7.92 6.65 -7.07
CA ALA A 108 -7.80 8.09 -7.30
C ALA A 108 -6.36 8.50 -7.66
N ALA A 109 -5.36 8.00 -6.93
CA ALA A 109 -3.95 8.30 -7.23
C ALA A 109 -3.54 7.82 -8.63
N LEU A 110 -3.97 6.60 -9.03
CA LEU A 110 -3.72 6.07 -10.37
C LEU A 110 -4.46 6.85 -11.46
N ALA A 111 -5.67 7.33 -11.17
CA ALA A 111 -6.43 8.18 -12.10
C ALA A 111 -5.69 9.51 -12.33
N VAL A 112 -5.25 10.19 -11.27
CA VAL A 112 -4.44 11.42 -11.37
C VAL A 112 -3.17 11.18 -12.20
N ALA A 113 -2.42 10.10 -11.92
CA ALA A 113 -1.23 9.76 -12.69
C ALA A 113 -1.53 9.49 -14.18
N THR A 114 -2.73 8.96 -14.50
CA THR A 114 -3.17 8.73 -15.88
C THR A 114 -3.58 10.03 -16.57
N GLU A 115 -4.10 11.00 -15.83
CA GLU A 115 -4.46 12.34 -16.32
C GLU A 115 -3.23 13.23 -16.55
N HIS A 116 -2.11 12.94 -15.88
CA HIS A 116 -0.85 13.68 -15.95
C HIS A 116 0.33 12.82 -16.44
N PRO A 117 0.27 12.22 -17.64
CA PRO A 117 1.34 11.36 -18.16
C PRO A 117 2.66 12.12 -18.38
N GLU A 118 2.61 13.42 -18.63
CA GLU A 118 3.78 14.29 -18.79
C GLU A 118 4.66 14.34 -17.54
N GLU A 119 4.06 14.37 -16.35
CA GLU A 119 4.80 14.39 -15.08
C GLU A 119 5.56 13.07 -14.87
N ILE A 120 4.99 11.94 -15.32
CA ILE A 120 5.66 10.64 -15.29
C ILE A 120 6.89 10.65 -16.20
N VAL A 121 6.75 11.20 -17.42
CA VAL A 121 7.87 11.30 -18.37
C VAL A 121 8.98 12.18 -17.78
N GLU A 122 8.64 13.36 -17.27
CA GLU A 122 9.58 14.27 -16.62
C GLU A 122 10.32 13.57 -15.49
N ARG A 123 9.59 12.90 -14.59
CA ARG A 123 10.19 12.20 -13.45
C ARG A 123 11.16 11.09 -13.87
N VAL A 124 10.87 10.36 -14.95
CA VAL A 124 11.78 9.33 -15.49
C VAL A 124 13.02 9.96 -16.13
N LEU A 125 12.87 11.07 -16.84
CA LEU A 125 14.00 11.81 -17.42
C LEU A 125 14.93 12.34 -16.32
N GLU A 126 14.37 12.95 -15.28
CA GLU A 126 15.10 13.40 -14.09
C GLU A 126 15.87 12.26 -13.41
N GLN A 127 15.21 11.11 -13.19
CA GLN A 127 15.86 9.93 -12.60
C GLN A 127 17.03 9.41 -13.44
N ARG A 128 16.96 9.59 -14.76
CA ARG A 128 18.04 9.23 -15.69
C ARG A 128 19.07 10.33 -15.87
N GLY A 129 18.86 11.51 -15.28
CA GLY A 129 19.72 12.68 -15.46
C GLY A 129 19.74 13.18 -16.91
N VAL A 130 18.62 13.08 -17.62
CA VAL A 130 18.46 13.62 -18.97
C VAL A 130 17.86 15.01 -18.86
N ASP A 131 18.62 16.04 -19.18
CA ASP A 131 18.14 17.42 -19.22
C ASP A 131 17.10 17.57 -20.36
N ASN A 132 15.92 18.09 -20.03
CA ASN A 132 14.90 18.40 -21.02
C ASN A 132 15.25 19.76 -21.66
N ASP A 133 16.15 19.76 -22.64
CA ASP A 133 16.64 20.94 -23.39
C ASP A 133 15.55 21.61 -24.28
N GLU A 134 14.28 21.49 -23.94
CA GLU A 134 13.14 22.12 -24.63
C GLU A 134 12.72 23.45 -23.94
N SER A 135 13.67 24.13 -23.30
CA SER A 135 13.58 25.52 -22.85
C SER A 135 14.66 26.36 -23.52
N SER A 136 14.69 26.34 -24.85
CA SER A 136 15.48 27.28 -25.65
C SER A 136 14.74 27.58 -26.95
N GLU A 137 13.65 28.34 -26.86
CA GLU A 137 13.16 29.17 -27.97
C GLU A 137 12.47 30.44 -27.47
#